data_AF-A0A949ZGZ8-F1
#
_entry.id   AF-A0A949ZGZ8-F1
#
_cell.length_a   1.000
_cell.length_b   1.000
_cell.length_c   1.000
_cell.angle_alpha   90.00
_cell.angle_beta   90.00
_cell.angle_gamma   90.00
#
_symmetry.space_group_name_H-M   'P 1'
#
loop_
_entity.id
_entity.type
_entity.pdbx_description
1 polymer ?
#
loop_
_entity_poly.entity_id
_entity_poly.type
_entity_poly.pdbx_seq_one_letter_code
_entity_poly.pdbx_strand_id
1 'polypeptide(L)'
;MSEQELTPPEPLHPPEPVKAVAPADALGKVPVPVDARAQLDEHATQLSRELSSLAPDSDEFKQKLRAIEQLGNEEITRSANVSNRLMERPTRAMGTLDAGSPVAKSLLDLRGTIEKLDPSAQGDLFSPKKLLGVLPFGNKLRDYFRGYESSQSHLNAVIESLRRAKDELLRDNASLETEKQNMWTLMGELEKHGYLARALGDAVQRQVDALQATDPDRARALAEEVLFAARQKEQDIATQLAVNVQGYMALDLIKRNNNELVKGV
;
A
#
# COMPACT_ATOMS: atom_id res chain seq x y z
N MET A 1 -14.99 22.00 39.27
CA MET A 1 -14.41 20.91 38.47
C MET A 1 -15.17 20.93 37.17
N SER A 2 -14.54 21.35 36.07
CA SER A 2 -15.21 21.50 34.79
C SER A 2 -15.54 20.12 34.22
N GLU A 3 -16.82 19.86 33.98
CA GLU A 3 -17.28 18.73 33.17
C GLU A 3 -16.70 18.89 31.76
N GLN A 4 -15.72 18.06 31.40
CA GLN A 4 -15.37 17.85 30.00
C GLN A 4 -16.51 17.03 29.39
N GLU A 5 -17.42 17.68 28.68
CA GLU A 5 -18.34 17.00 27.77
C GLU A 5 -17.51 16.17 26.80
N LEU A 6 -17.63 14.85 26.90
CA LEU A 6 -17.05 13.90 25.96
C LEU A 6 -17.84 14.01 24.66
N THR A 7 -17.38 14.85 23.74
CA THR A 7 -17.92 14.89 22.38
C THR A 7 -17.72 13.52 21.74
N PRO A 8 -18.77 12.86 21.21
CA PRO A 8 -18.60 11.61 20.50
C PRO A 8 -17.61 11.81 19.34
N PRO A 9 -16.63 10.90 19.15
CA PRO A 9 -15.75 10.99 18.00
C PRO A 9 -16.61 10.97 16.72
N GLU A 10 -16.29 11.87 15.79
CA GLU A 10 -16.91 11.94 14.48
C GLU A 10 -16.83 10.55 13.80
N PRO A 11 -17.91 10.05 13.18
CA PRO A 11 -17.93 8.70 12.62
C PRO A 11 -16.79 8.55 11.60
N LEU A 12 -15.96 7.51 11.78
CA LEU A 12 -14.88 7.20 10.87
C LEU A 12 -15.45 6.84 9.49
N HIS A 13 -15.30 7.74 8.53
CA HIS A 13 -15.64 7.47 7.15
C HIS A 13 -14.49 6.72 6.47
N PRO A 14 -14.72 5.54 5.87
CA PRO A 14 -13.69 4.86 5.11
C PRO A 14 -13.26 5.76 3.93
N PRO A 15 -11.94 5.90 3.69
CA PRO A 15 -11.45 6.75 2.61
C PRO A 15 -11.86 6.19 1.24
N GLU A 16 -12.12 7.08 0.29
CA GLU A 16 -12.47 6.69 -1.08
C GLU A 16 -11.35 5.85 -1.73
N PRO A 17 -11.68 4.77 -2.46
CA PRO A 17 -10.68 3.97 -3.15
C PRO A 17 -9.82 4.79 -4.11
N VAL A 18 -8.53 4.44 -4.18
CA VAL A 18 -7.61 5.04 -5.15
C VAL A 18 -8.12 4.76 -6.57
N LYS A 19 -8.19 5.80 -7.40
CA LYS A 19 -8.57 5.66 -8.82
C LYS A 19 -7.49 4.91 -9.57
N ALA A 20 -7.91 4.00 -10.45
CA ALA A 20 -7.00 3.34 -11.37
C ALA A 20 -6.31 4.37 -12.28
N VAL A 21 -5.00 4.22 -12.43
CA VAL A 21 -4.15 4.99 -13.34
C VAL A 21 -4.05 4.19 -14.64
N ALA A 22 -4.31 4.84 -15.78
CA ALA A 22 -4.13 4.20 -17.08
C ALA A 22 -2.63 4.08 -17.41
N PRO A 23 -2.18 3.00 -18.08
CA PRO A 23 -0.77 2.83 -18.47
C PRO A 23 -0.18 4.01 -19.24
N ALA A 24 -0.96 4.60 -20.16
CA ALA A 24 -0.55 5.77 -20.93
C ALA A 24 -0.27 7.01 -20.06
N ASP A 25 -0.93 7.10 -18.90
CA ASP A 25 -0.78 8.21 -17.96
C ASP A 25 0.29 7.93 -16.89
N ALA A 26 0.88 6.73 -16.86
CA ALA A 26 1.83 6.34 -15.82
C ALA A 26 3.27 6.79 -16.15
N LEU A 27 3.66 6.68 -17.42
CA LEU A 27 4.92 7.24 -17.90
C LEU A 27 4.92 8.76 -17.74
N GLY A 28 6.04 9.30 -17.25
CA GLY A 28 6.28 10.71 -17.01
C GLY A 28 5.80 11.21 -15.64
N LYS A 29 5.21 10.34 -14.80
CA LYS A 29 4.80 10.70 -13.43
C LYS A 29 5.97 10.82 -12.47
N VAL A 30 7.05 10.06 -12.73
CA VAL A 30 8.34 10.24 -12.05
C VAL A 30 9.29 10.89 -13.05
N PRO A 31 9.87 12.06 -12.75
CA PRO A 31 10.73 12.74 -13.71
C PRO A 31 12.08 12.02 -13.87
N VAL A 32 12.42 11.62 -15.09
CA VAL A 32 13.80 11.25 -15.44
C VAL A 32 14.62 12.53 -15.60
N PRO A 33 15.75 12.70 -14.86
CA PRO A 33 16.65 13.85 -15.00
C PRO A 33 17.16 14.05 -16.45
N VAL A 34 17.38 15.29 -16.86
CA VAL A 34 17.71 15.64 -18.26
C VAL A 34 19.06 15.04 -18.69
N ASP A 35 20.03 15.06 -17.80
CA ASP A 35 21.34 14.41 -17.97
C ASP A 35 21.21 12.89 -18.15
N ALA A 36 20.35 12.25 -17.36
CA ALA A 36 20.07 10.83 -17.53
C ALA A 36 19.40 10.53 -18.88
N ARG A 37 18.45 11.36 -19.34
CA ARG A 37 17.81 11.20 -20.66
C ARG A 37 18.83 11.23 -21.79
N ALA A 38 19.76 12.19 -21.78
CA ALA A 38 20.78 12.30 -22.81
C ALA A 38 21.66 11.04 -22.90
N GLN A 39 22.04 10.47 -21.75
CA GLN A 39 22.80 9.21 -21.71
C GLN A 39 21.97 8.02 -22.24
N LEU A 40 20.68 7.95 -21.89
CA LEU A 40 19.78 6.90 -22.38
C LEU A 40 19.56 7.02 -23.90
N ASP A 41 19.43 8.23 -24.44
CA ASP A 41 19.30 8.48 -25.88
C ASP A 41 20.57 8.08 -26.64
N GLU A 42 21.75 8.36 -26.08
CA GLU A 42 23.03 7.94 -26.63
C GLU A 42 23.15 6.41 -26.63
N HIS A 43 22.83 5.76 -25.52
CA HIS A 43 22.83 4.30 -25.40
C HIS A 43 21.86 3.65 -26.39
N ALA A 44 20.64 4.16 -26.51
CA ALA A 44 19.64 3.68 -27.47
C ALA A 44 20.17 3.78 -28.92
N THR A 45 20.76 4.93 -29.26
CA THR A 45 21.31 5.18 -30.61
C THR A 45 22.55 4.33 -30.91
N GLN A 46 23.38 4.05 -29.91
CA GLN A 46 24.50 3.12 -30.06
C GLN A 46 24.00 1.69 -30.26
N LEU A 47 23.10 1.22 -29.39
CA LEU A 47 22.57 -0.14 -29.46
C LEU A 47 21.82 -0.40 -30.76
N SER A 48 21.04 0.57 -31.27
CA SER A 48 20.36 0.45 -32.56
C SER A 48 21.34 0.30 -33.72
N ARG A 49 22.45 1.05 -33.70
CA ARG A 49 23.50 0.95 -34.73
C ARG A 49 24.19 -0.41 -34.67
N GLU A 50 24.56 -0.87 -33.48
CA GLU A 50 25.16 -2.20 -33.30
C GLU A 50 24.23 -3.30 -33.83
N LEU A 51 22.95 -3.30 -33.42
CA LEU A 51 21.97 -4.28 -33.89
C LEU A 51 21.77 -4.24 -35.40
N SER A 52 21.76 -3.05 -36.01
CA SER A 52 21.65 -2.91 -37.47
C SER A 52 22.87 -3.41 -38.25
N SER A 53 24.03 -3.53 -37.59
CA SER A 53 25.25 -4.04 -38.22
C SER A 53 25.39 -5.56 -38.15
N LEU A 54 24.71 -6.21 -37.18
CA LEU A 54 24.77 -7.65 -36.94
C LEU A 54 23.90 -8.43 -37.93
N ALA A 55 24.25 -9.70 -38.15
CA ALA A 55 23.40 -10.63 -38.88
C ALA A 55 22.22 -11.04 -37.97
N PRO A 56 20.97 -11.06 -38.47
CA PRO A 56 19.80 -11.38 -37.64
C PRO A 56 19.86 -12.74 -36.94
N ASP A 57 20.51 -13.73 -37.54
CA ASP A 57 20.65 -15.08 -37.00
C ASP A 57 21.86 -15.25 -36.07
N SER A 58 22.71 -14.23 -35.92
CA SER A 58 23.92 -14.30 -35.10
C SER A 58 23.60 -14.43 -33.61
N ASP A 59 24.51 -15.08 -32.87
CA ASP A 59 24.35 -15.25 -31.43
C ASP A 59 24.43 -13.91 -30.69
N GLU A 60 25.24 -12.97 -31.16
CA GLU A 60 25.35 -11.61 -30.62
C GLU A 60 24.05 -10.82 -30.78
N PHE A 61 23.38 -10.95 -31.93
CA PHE A 61 22.08 -10.32 -32.16
C PHE A 61 21.05 -10.85 -31.18
N LYS A 62 20.94 -12.18 -31.06
CA LYS A 62 20.02 -12.85 -30.11
C LYS A 62 20.32 -12.48 -28.67
N GLN A 63 21.59 -12.33 -28.28
CA GLN A 63 21.96 -11.90 -26.92
C GLN A 63 21.50 -10.46 -26.64
N LYS A 64 21.68 -9.53 -27.60
CA LYS A 64 21.22 -8.15 -27.45
C LYS A 64 19.69 -8.05 -27.44
N LEU A 65 19.00 -8.84 -28.28
CA LEU A 65 17.53 -8.92 -28.26
C LEU A 65 17.01 -9.39 -26.91
N ARG A 66 17.59 -10.47 -26.34
CA ARG A 66 17.22 -10.94 -24.99
C ARG A 66 17.48 -9.88 -23.91
N ALA A 67 18.55 -9.09 -24.04
CA ALA A 67 18.81 -8.00 -23.09
C ALA A 67 17.71 -6.92 -23.14
N ILE A 68 17.18 -6.61 -24.32
CA ILE A 68 16.03 -5.69 -24.50
C ILE A 68 14.78 -6.29 -23.85
N GLU A 69 14.48 -7.57 -24.11
CA GLU A 69 13.33 -8.27 -23.51
C GLU A 69 13.42 -8.32 -21.98
N GLN A 70 14.63 -8.39 -21.42
CA GLN A 70 14.89 -8.46 -19.99
C GLN A 70 14.91 -7.10 -19.28
N LEU A 71 14.88 -5.99 -20.02
CA LEU A 71 14.97 -4.64 -19.46
C LEU A 71 13.95 -4.42 -18.33
N GLY A 72 14.35 -3.91 -17.17
CA GLY A 72 13.39 -3.66 -16.09
C GLY A 72 12.72 -4.88 -15.45
N ASN A 73 13.06 -6.12 -15.82
CA ASN A 73 12.46 -7.32 -15.21
C ASN A 73 12.79 -7.44 -13.72
N GLU A 74 13.99 -7.02 -13.32
CA GLU A 74 14.39 -7.01 -11.91
C GLU A 74 13.49 -6.05 -11.12
N GLU A 75 13.27 -4.84 -11.62
CA GLU A 75 12.42 -3.83 -10.99
C GLU A 75 10.96 -4.29 -10.91
N ILE A 76 10.43 -4.89 -11.98
CA ILE A 76 9.09 -5.45 -11.99
C ILE A 76 8.94 -6.54 -10.91
N THR A 77 9.93 -7.42 -10.78
CA THR A 77 9.94 -8.47 -9.76
C THR A 77 10.02 -7.88 -8.35
N ARG A 78 10.85 -6.85 -8.15
CA ARG A 78 10.95 -6.13 -6.85
C ARG A 78 9.62 -5.46 -6.48
N SER A 79 8.91 -4.88 -7.45
CA SER A 79 7.59 -4.25 -7.28
C SER A 79 6.53 -5.23 -6.79
N ALA A 80 6.52 -6.46 -7.33
CA ALA A 80 5.57 -7.49 -6.92
C ALA A 80 5.68 -7.81 -5.42
N ASN A 81 6.90 -7.84 -4.88
CA ASN A 81 7.14 -8.06 -3.45
C ASN A 81 6.59 -6.92 -2.57
N VAL A 82 6.61 -5.68 -3.06
CA VAL A 82 6.00 -4.54 -2.36
C VAL A 82 4.49 -4.75 -2.28
N SER A 83 3.85 -5.05 -3.42
CA SER A 83 2.39 -5.26 -3.49
C SER A 83 1.89 -6.34 -2.54
N ASN A 84 2.62 -7.46 -2.42
CA ASN A 84 2.29 -8.52 -1.47
C ASN A 84 2.32 -8.00 -0.01
N ARG A 85 3.34 -7.23 0.38
CA ARG A 85 3.40 -6.61 1.73
C ARG A 85 2.26 -5.63 1.96
N LEU A 86 1.80 -4.92 0.93
CA LEU A 86 0.67 -3.99 1.04
C LEU A 86 -0.65 -4.70 1.27
N MET A 87 -0.86 -5.88 0.68
CA MET A 87 -2.08 -6.68 0.92
C MET A 87 -2.12 -7.24 2.36
N GLU A 88 -0.97 -7.59 2.94
CA GLU A 88 -0.88 -8.14 4.29
C GLU A 88 -1.11 -7.13 5.43
N ARG A 89 -0.99 -5.82 5.16
CA ARG A 89 -1.06 -4.78 6.20
C ARG A 89 -2.51 -4.42 6.60
N PRO A 90 -3.43 -4.11 5.67
CA PRO A 90 -4.83 -3.85 6.00
C PRO A 90 -5.50 -5.06 6.64
N THR A 91 -5.16 -6.28 6.23
CA THR A 91 -5.74 -7.50 6.80
C THR A 91 -5.37 -7.67 8.28
N ARG A 92 -4.16 -7.29 8.69
CA ARG A 92 -3.74 -7.25 10.09
C ARG A 92 -4.44 -6.15 10.88
N ALA A 93 -4.46 -4.92 10.36
CA ALA A 93 -5.11 -3.78 11.01
C ALA A 93 -6.64 -3.93 11.10
N MET A 94 -7.28 -4.57 10.12
CA MET A 94 -8.70 -4.91 10.18
C MET A 94 -8.95 -6.07 11.14
N GLY A 95 -8.11 -7.10 11.16
CA GLY A 95 -8.26 -8.21 12.12
C GLY A 95 -8.22 -7.77 13.58
N THR A 96 -7.56 -6.65 13.90
CA THR A 96 -7.54 -6.06 15.25
C THR A 96 -8.73 -5.15 15.56
N LEU A 97 -9.53 -4.72 14.58
CA LEU A 97 -10.63 -3.75 14.73
C LEU A 97 -12.00 -4.24 14.21
N ASP A 98 -12.07 -5.41 13.56
CA ASP A 98 -13.30 -6.00 13.04
C ASP A 98 -14.33 -6.31 14.15
N ALA A 99 -15.61 -6.50 13.82
CA ALA A 99 -16.68 -6.73 14.79
C ALA A 99 -16.46 -7.99 15.69
N GLY A 100 -15.56 -8.90 15.27
CA GLY A 100 -15.10 -10.04 16.06
C GLY A 100 -13.75 -9.86 16.75
N SER A 101 -13.11 -8.69 16.63
CA SER A 101 -11.79 -8.44 17.19
C SER A 101 -11.82 -8.33 18.72
N PRO A 102 -10.73 -8.68 19.40
CA PRO A 102 -10.60 -8.48 20.84
C PRO A 102 -10.89 -7.04 21.28
N VAL A 103 -10.52 -6.04 20.46
CA VAL A 103 -10.71 -4.61 20.77
C VAL A 103 -12.16 -4.20 20.59
N ALA A 104 -12.82 -4.56 19.48
CA ALA A 104 -14.24 -4.25 19.26
C ALA A 104 -15.13 -4.91 20.32
N LYS A 105 -14.82 -6.17 20.67
CA LYS A 105 -15.47 -6.87 21.77
C LYS A 105 -15.22 -6.18 23.11
N SER A 106 -13.97 -5.78 23.39
CA SER A 106 -13.64 -4.99 24.59
C SER A 106 -14.35 -3.64 24.66
N LEU A 107 -14.59 -2.96 23.53
CA LEU A 107 -15.33 -1.68 23.50
C LEU A 107 -16.83 -1.88 23.72
N LEU A 108 -17.42 -2.94 23.17
CA LEU A 108 -18.81 -3.34 23.45
C LEU A 108 -18.99 -3.78 24.92
N ASP A 109 -18.04 -4.57 25.43
CA ASP A 109 -17.99 -5.00 26.83
C ASP A 109 -17.76 -3.80 27.76
N LEU A 110 -16.95 -2.82 27.36
CA LEU A 110 -16.73 -1.55 28.05
C LEU A 110 -18.04 -0.76 28.15
N ARG A 111 -18.75 -0.56 27.03
CA ARG A 111 -20.05 0.11 27.02
C ARG A 111 -21.05 -0.58 27.93
N GLY A 112 -21.17 -1.90 27.84
CA GLY A 112 -22.06 -2.68 28.70
C GLY A 112 -21.66 -2.68 30.17
N THR A 113 -20.36 -2.56 30.46
CA THR A 113 -19.84 -2.43 31.83
C THR A 113 -20.14 -1.05 32.41
N ILE A 114 -19.96 0.02 31.63
CA ILE A 114 -20.33 1.39 32.02
C ILE A 114 -21.84 1.49 32.31
N GLU A 115 -22.68 0.93 31.45
CA GLU A 115 -24.14 0.87 31.67
C GLU A 115 -24.51 0.09 32.95
N LYS A 116 -23.76 -0.96 33.31
CA LYS A 116 -23.96 -1.74 34.56
C LYS A 116 -23.45 -1.03 35.81
N LEU A 117 -22.46 -0.14 35.66
CA LEU A 117 -21.88 0.64 36.72
C LEU A 117 -22.67 1.92 37.03
N ASP A 118 -23.65 2.29 36.21
CA ASP A 118 -24.53 3.43 36.47
C ASP A 118 -25.40 3.16 37.73
N PRO A 119 -25.18 3.89 38.84
CA PRO A 119 -25.93 3.68 40.06
C PRO A 119 -27.41 4.06 39.91
N SER A 120 -27.76 4.90 38.92
CA SER A 120 -29.15 5.27 38.63
C SER A 120 -29.93 4.11 37.99
N ALA A 121 -29.24 3.19 37.30
CA ALA A 121 -29.82 2.00 36.70
C ALA A 121 -29.98 0.82 37.69
N GLN A 122 -29.36 0.88 38.88
CA GLN A 122 -29.30 -0.22 39.86
C GLN A 122 -30.40 -0.17 40.95
N GLY A 123 -31.25 0.87 40.97
CA GLY A 123 -32.28 1.05 41.99
C GLY A 123 -31.72 1.37 43.38
N ASP A 124 -32.50 1.13 44.46
CA ASP A 124 -32.08 1.45 45.83
C ASP A 124 -30.98 0.47 46.34
N LEU A 125 -29.72 0.91 46.22
CA LEU A 125 -28.52 0.19 46.66
C LEU A 125 -28.43 0.00 48.19
N PHE A 126 -29.20 0.74 48.99
CA PHE A 126 -29.23 0.60 50.44
C PHE A 126 -30.27 -0.41 50.94
N SER A 127 -31.10 -0.96 50.03
CA SER A 127 -32.11 -1.96 50.38
C SER A 127 -31.48 -3.37 50.58
N PRO A 128 -31.80 -4.09 51.68
CA PRO A 128 -31.28 -5.43 51.91
C PRO A 128 -31.83 -6.45 50.89
N LYS A 129 -30.98 -7.37 50.40
CA LYS A 129 -31.42 -8.51 49.58
C LYS A 129 -32.25 -9.46 50.46
N LYS A 130 -33.49 -9.76 50.06
CA LYS A 130 -34.37 -10.70 50.76
C LYS A 130 -34.41 -12.02 49.99
N LEU A 131 -34.00 -13.11 50.63
CA LEU A 131 -34.26 -14.49 50.16
C LEU A 131 -35.38 -15.06 51.04
N LEU A 132 -36.48 -15.50 50.42
CA LEU A 132 -37.64 -16.10 51.09
C LEU A 132 -38.26 -15.24 52.22
N GLY A 133 -38.37 -13.93 52.01
CA GLY A 133 -39.24 -13.04 52.79
C GLY A 133 -38.81 -12.69 54.22
N VAL A 134 -37.85 -13.42 54.84
CA VAL A 134 -37.58 -13.25 56.29
C VAL A 134 -36.09 -13.21 56.67
N LEU A 135 -35.16 -13.58 55.78
CA LEU A 135 -33.72 -13.58 56.07
C LEU A 135 -32.96 -12.53 55.23
N PRO A 136 -32.31 -11.53 55.86
CA PRO A 136 -31.45 -10.58 55.14
C PRO A 136 -30.19 -11.31 54.67
N PHE A 137 -30.03 -11.47 53.36
CA PHE A 137 -28.91 -12.19 52.76
C PHE A 137 -28.11 -11.28 51.83
N GLY A 138 -26.99 -10.77 52.30
CA GLY A 138 -26.07 -9.94 51.52
C GLY A 138 -26.45 -8.45 51.42
N ASN A 139 -25.44 -7.63 51.12
CA ASN A 139 -25.57 -6.18 50.98
C ASN A 139 -25.36 -5.78 49.51
N LYS A 140 -26.38 -5.20 48.88
CA LYS A 140 -26.34 -4.75 47.47
C LYS A 140 -25.21 -3.75 47.22
N LEU A 141 -24.91 -2.90 48.20
CA LEU A 141 -23.80 -1.94 48.13
C LEU A 141 -22.43 -2.64 48.03
N ARG A 142 -22.24 -3.72 48.79
CA ARG A 142 -21.00 -4.51 48.75
C ARG A 142 -20.84 -5.25 47.42
N ASP A 143 -21.93 -5.79 46.88
CA ASP A 143 -21.94 -6.43 45.55
C ASP A 143 -21.65 -5.40 44.44
N TYR A 144 -22.21 -4.18 44.54
CA TYR A 144 -21.94 -3.06 43.63
C TYR A 144 -20.45 -2.66 43.65
N PHE A 145 -19.86 -2.41 44.82
CA PHE A 145 -18.44 -2.03 44.92
C PHE A 145 -17.50 -3.16 44.48
N ARG A 146 -17.85 -4.42 44.75
CA ARG A 146 -17.09 -5.58 44.22
C ARG A 146 -17.16 -5.64 42.69
N GLY A 147 -18.32 -5.34 42.11
CA GLY A 147 -18.50 -5.20 40.66
C GLY A 147 -17.65 -4.07 40.08
N TYR A 148 -17.61 -2.92 40.76
CA TYR A 148 -16.77 -1.78 40.39
C TYR A 148 -15.27 -2.11 40.43
N GLU A 149 -14.79 -2.72 41.51
CA GLU A 149 -13.39 -3.16 41.66
C GLU A 149 -12.99 -4.15 40.56
N SER A 150 -13.86 -5.13 40.27
CA SER A 150 -13.63 -6.09 39.17
C SER A 150 -13.61 -5.42 37.80
N SER A 151 -14.47 -4.42 37.58
CA SER A 151 -14.56 -3.66 36.33
C SER A 151 -13.34 -2.78 36.10
N GLN A 152 -12.73 -2.22 37.14
CA GLN A 152 -11.52 -1.41 37.03
C GLN A 152 -10.35 -2.20 36.43
N SER A 153 -10.18 -3.46 36.82
CA SER A 153 -9.17 -4.34 36.21
C SER A 153 -9.42 -4.58 34.71
N HIS A 154 -10.69 -4.69 34.31
CA HIS A 154 -11.10 -4.86 32.92
C HIS A 154 -10.88 -3.58 32.11
N LEU A 155 -11.28 -2.42 32.64
CA LEU A 155 -11.04 -1.10 32.04
C LEU A 155 -9.55 -0.87 31.77
N ASN A 156 -8.69 -1.17 32.74
CA ASN A 156 -7.25 -1.04 32.58
C ASN A 156 -6.70 -1.95 31.48
N ALA A 157 -7.22 -3.18 31.36
CA ALA A 157 -6.83 -4.09 30.29
C ALA A 157 -7.23 -3.57 28.90
N VAL A 158 -8.42 -2.96 28.77
CA VAL A 158 -8.88 -2.32 27.53
C VAL A 158 -8.01 -1.12 27.18
N ILE A 159 -7.77 -0.20 28.12
CA ILE A 159 -6.91 0.98 27.93
C ILE A 159 -5.50 0.57 27.49
N GLU A 160 -4.94 -0.46 28.13
CA GLU A 160 -3.61 -0.95 27.77
C GLU A 160 -3.59 -1.60 26.37
N SER A 161 -4.67 -2.31 25.98
CA SER A 161 -4.82 -2.83 24.62
C SER A 161 -4.90 -1.72 23.58
N LEU A 162 -5.64 -0.65 23.88
CA LEU A 162 -5.78 0.53 23.03
C LEU A 162 -4.45 1.25 22.86
N ARG A 163 -3.68 1.45 23.95
CA ARG A 163 -2.32 2.00 23.89
C ARG A 163 -1.40 1.18 22.98
N ARG A 164 -1.40 -0.15 23.12
CA ARG A 164 -0.62 -1.03 22.25
C ARG A 164 -1.03 -0.92 20.77
N ALA A 165 -2.33 -0.86 20.50
CA ALA A 165 -2.83 -0.69 19.13
C ALA A 165 -2.39 0.67 18.54
N LYS A 166 -2.44 1.74 19.32
CA LYS A 166 -1.90 3.06 18.93
C LYS A 166 -0.41 3.00 18.62
N ASP A 167 0.38 2.36 19.47
CA ASP A 167 1.83 2.20 19.26
C ASP A 167 2.15 1.35 18.02
N GLU A 168 1.30 0.37 17.70
CA GLU A 168 1.39 -0.41 16.45
C GLU A 168 1.09 0.46 15.23
N LEU A 169 0.00 1.23 15.23
CA LEU A 169 -0.35 2.14 14.14
C LEU A 169 0.75 3.19 13.86
N LEU A 170 1.38 3.72 14.92
CA LEU A 170 2.50 4.67 14.80
C LEU A 170 3.73 4.01 14.17
N ARG A 171 4.06 2.77 14.55
CA ARG A 171 5.16 2.00 13.95
C ARG A 171 4.86 1.66 12.49
N ASP A 172 3.63 1.28 12.18
CA ASP A 172 3.19 1.00 10.82
C ASP A 172 3.32 2.24 9.93
N ASN A 173 2.94 3.42 10.43
CA ASN A 173 3.11 4.68 9.71
C ASN A 173 4.58 4.96 9.37
N ALA A 174 5.52 4.72 10.30
CA ALA A 174 6.94 4.85 10.01
C ALA A 174 7.40 3.86 8.93
N SER A 175 6.92 2.63 8.97
CA SER A 175 7.23 1.61 7.96
C SER A 175 6.63 1.97 6.58
N LEU A 176 5.42 2.54 6.54
CA LEU A 176 4.78 2.99 5.29
C LEU A 176 5.62 4.07 4.60
N GLU A 177 6.22 5.01 5.35
CA GLU A 177 7.10 6.03 4.77
C GLU A 177 8.34 5.43 4.12
N THR A 178 8.96 4.45 4.77
CA THR A 178 10.10 3.73 4.16
C THR A 178 9.68 3.00 2.88
N GLU A 179 8.50 2.36 2.89
CA GLU A 179 7.97 1.68 1.70
C GLU A 179 7.68 2.67 0.56
N LYS A 180 7.11 3.85 0.86
CA LYS A 180 6.90 4.92 -0.14
C LYS A 180 8.22 5.35 -0.79
N GLN A 181 9.28 5.53 0.00
CA GLN A 181 10.58 5.92 -0.55
C GLN A 181 11.18 4.83 -1.45
N ASN A 182 11.00 3.56 -1.07
CA ASN A 182 11.43 2.42 -1.89
C ASN A 182 10.65 2.36 -3.20
N MET A 183 9.32 2.50 -3.16
CA MET A 183 8.47 2.54 -4.36
C MET A 183 8.82 3.72 -5.26
N TRP A 184 9.10 4.90 -4.70
CA TRP A 184 9.51 6.07 -5.47
C TRP A 184 10.79 5.81 -6.26
N THR A 185 11.80 5.25 -5.59
CA THR A 185 13.06 4.86 -6.23
C THR A 185 12.82 3.84 -7.34
N LEU A 186 12.00 2.81 -7.08
CA LEU A 186 11.69 1.77 -8.03
C LEU A 186 10.95 2.29 -9.28
N MET A 187 9.96 3.16 -9.08
CA MET A 187 9.27 3.82 -10.19
C MET A 187 10.23 4.70 -11.00
N GLY A 188 11.20 5.36 -10.36
CA GLY A 188 12.23 6.11 -11.05
C GLY A 188 13.11 5.24 -11.97
N GLU A 189 13.49 4.04 -11.51
CA GLU A 189 14.24 3.09 -12.35
C GLU A 189 13.38 2.50 -13.48
N LEU A 190 12.13 2.13 -13.20
CA LEU A 190 11.18 1.68 -14.22
C LEU A 190 10.94 2.77 -15.28
N GLU A 191 10.83 4.03 -14.88
CA GLU A 191 10.67 5.15 -15.79
C GLU A 191 11.88 5.30 -16.72
N LYS A 192 13.11 5.18 -16.19
CA LYS A 192 14.33 5.18 -17.01
C LYS A 192 14.31 4.03 -18.02
N HIS A 193 13.91 2.83 -17.60
CA HIS A 193 13.78 1.68 -18.50
C HIS A 193 12.71 1.89 -19.58
N GLY A 194 11.55 2.44 -19.22
CA GLY A 194 10.49 2.76 -20.18
C GLY A 194 10.94 3.82 -21.19
N TYR A 195 11.66 4.84 -20.72
CA TYR A 195 12.27 5.86 -21.59
C TYR A 195 13.28 5.24 -22.55
N LEU A 196 14.18 4.37 -22.05
CA LEU A 196 15.17 3.69 -22.89
C LEU A 196 14.50 2.80 -23.95
N ALA A 197 13.45 2.06 -23.59
CA ALA A 197 12.70 1.23 -24.52
C ALA A 197 12.09 2.06 -25.66
N ARG A 198 11.47 3.21 -25.32
CA ARG A 198 10.95 4.17 -26.32
C ARG A 198 12.07 4.71 -27.22
N ALA A 199 13.13 5.26 -26.63
CA ALA A 199 14.24 5.85 -27.36
C ALA A 199 14.91 4.82 -28.30
N LEU A 200 15.03 3.56 -27.84
CA LEU A 200 15.51 2.46 -28.66
C LEU A 200 14.56 2.13 -29.80
N GLY A 201 13.25 2.05 -29.55
CA GLY A 201 12.24 1.87 -30.60
C GLY A 201 12.34 2.93 -31.69
N ASP A 202 12.46 4.20 -31.31
CA ASP A 202 12.63 5.32 -32.25
C ASP A 202 13.96 5.27 -33.00
N ALA A 203 15.04 4.85 -32.34
CA ALA A 203 16.35 4.68 -32.97
C ALA A 203 16.37 3.50 -33.97
N VAL A 204 15.72 2.39 -33.63
CA VAL A 204 15.61 1.21 -34.50
C VAL A 204 14.70 1.51 -35.68
N GLN A 205 13.59 2.23 -35.51
CA GLN A 205 12.74 2.66 -36.62
C GLN A 205 13.55 3.45 -37.66
N ARG A 206 14.41 4.37 -37.22
CA ARG A 206 15.31 5.12 -38.11
C ARG A 206 16.29 4.21 -38.87
N GLN A 207 16.78 3.14 -38.25
CA GLN A 207 17.63 2.15 -38.94
C GLN A 207 16.85 1.33 -39.96
N VAL A 208 15.63 0.90 -39.61
CA VAL A 208 14.72 0.19 -40.51
C VAL A 208 14.45 1.02 -41.75
N ASP A 209 14.06 2.29 -41.58
CA ASP A 209 13.74 3.19 -42.69
C ASP A 209 14.96 3.43 -43.61
N ALA A 210 16.16 3.53 -43.03
CA ALA A 210 17.40 3.72 -43.78
C ALA A 210 17.83 2.46 -44.56
N LEU A 211 17.58 1.26 -44.02
CA LEU A 211 17.94 -0.01 -44.63
C LEU A 211 16.91 -0.48 -45.66
N GLN A 212 15.69 0.05 -45.64
CA GLN A 212 14.59 -0.46 -46.47
C GLN A 212 14.87 -0.43 -47.98
N ALA A 213 15.71 0.51 -48.44
CA ALA A 213 16.10 0.62 -49.85
C ALA A 213 17.35 -0.19 -50.23
N THR A 214 18.17 -0.58 -49.25
CA THR A 214 19.51 -1.15 -49.49
C THR A 214 19.63 -2.59 -49.02
N ASP A 215 19.00 -2.95 -47.92
CA ASP A 215 18.94 -4.29 -47.34
C ASP A 215 17.53 -4.55 -46.73
N PRO A 216 16.53 -4.85 -47.58
CA PRO A 216 15.14 -5.03 -47.14
C PRO A 216 14.94 -6.19 -46.17
N ASP A 217 15.72 -7.26 -46.31
CA ASP A 217 15.63 -8.43 -45.43
C ASP A 217 16.11 -8.10 -44.02
N ARG A 218 17.21 -7.34 -43.89
CA ARG A 218 17.69 -6.85 -42.60
C ARG A 218 16.74 -5.83 -41.98
N ALA A 219 16.22 -4.90 -42.78
CA ALA A 219 15.21 -3.94 -42.32
C ALA A 219 13.99 -4.66 -41.74
N ARG A 220 13.54 -5.73 -42.41
CA ARG A 220 12.43 -6.57 -41.94
C ARG A 220 12.75 -7.26 -40.62
N ALA A 221 13.91 -7.88 -40.49
CA ALA A 221 14.30 -8.55 -39.24
C ALA A 221 14.38 -7.56 -38.06
N LEU A 222 14.96 -6.37 -38.26
CA LEU A 222 14.99 -5.32 -37.22
C LEU A 222 13.60 -4.86 -36.83
N ALA A 223 12.68 -4.74 -37.78
CA ALA A 223 11.31 -4.31 -37.54
C ALA A 223 10.49 -5.38 -36.79
N GLU A 224 10.60 -6.63 -37.21
CA GLU A 224 9.81 -7.75 -36.65
C GLU A 224 10.33 -8.20 -35.28
N GLU A 225 11.64 -8.13 -35.03
CA GLU A 225 12.24 -8.63 -33.79
C GLU A 225 12.54 -7.48 -32.81
N VAL A 226 13.43 -6.56 -33.19
CA VAL A 226 13.96 -5.55 -32.25
C VAL A 226 12.94 -4.45 -31.98
N LEU A 227 12.37 -3.87 -33.03
CA LEU A 227 11.40 -2.77 -32.89
C LEU A 227 10.13 -3.24 -32.16
N PHE A 228 9.66 -4.45 -32.49
CA PHE A 228 8.55 -5.07 -31.79
C PHE A 228 8.88 -5.28 -30.31
N ALA A 229 10.02 -5.90 -29.99
CA ALA A 229 10.43 -6.13 -28.61
C ALA A 229 10.56 -4.82 -27.81
N ALA A 230 11.16 -3.77 -28.39
CA ALA A 230 11.32 -2.47 -27.72
C ALA A 230 9.95 -1.82 -27.41
N ARG A 231 9.02 -1.82 -28.38
CA ARG A 231 7.68 -1.24 -28.20
C ARG A 231 6.82 -2.04 -27.22
N GLN A 232 6.86 -3.36 -27.31
CA GLN A 232 6.19 -4.23 -26.35
C GLN A 232 6.74 -3.94 -24.95
N LYS A 233 8.06 -3.80 -24.83
CA LYS A 233 8.69 -3.58 -23.54
C LYS A 233 8.32 -2.24 -22.90
N GLU A 234 8.24 -1.18 -23.71
CA GLU A 234 7.74 0.11 -23.26
C GLU A 234 6.32 0.00 -22.68
N GLN A 235 5.42 -0.70 -23.37
CA GLN A 235 4.03 -0.89 -22.93
C GLN A 235 3.93 -1.72 -21.64
N ASP A 236 4.72 -2.79 -21.54
CA ASP A 236 4.78 -3.63 -20.34
C ASP A 236 5.25 -2.81 -19.14
N ILE A 237 6.32 -2.02 -19.31
CA ILE A 237 6.83 -1.13 -18.26
C ILE A 237 5.80 -0.07 -17.87
N ALA A 238 5.13 0.56 -18.83
CA ALA A 238 4.08 1.54 -18.56
C ALA A 238 2.94 0.94 -17.73
N THR A 239 2.56 -0.31 -18.02
CA THR A 239 1.54 -1.03 -17.25
C THR A 239 1.99 -1.27 -15.82
N GLN A 240 3.24 -1.70 -15.63
CA GLN A 240 3.80 -1.92 -14.29
C GLN A 240 3.95 -0.62 -13.50
N LEU A 241 4.36 0.47 -14.15
CA LEU A 241 4.37 1.80 -13.55
C LEU A 241 2.99 2.23 -13.09
N ALA A 242 1.94 1.99 -13.87
CA ALA A 242 0.57 2.32 -13.49
C ALA A 242 0.15 1.62 -12.19
N VAL A 243 0.48 0.34 -12.04
CA VAL A 243 0.22 -0.42 -10.82
C VAL A 243 1.03 0.13 -9.65
N ASN A 244 2.30 0.47 -9.86
CA ASN A 244 3.15 1.05 -8.82
C ASN A 244 2.67 2.43 -8.36
N VAL A 245 2.26 3.31 -9.27
CA VAL A 245 1.71 4.63 -8.94
C VAL A 245 0.43 4.48 -8.11
N GLN A 246 -0.46 3.56 -8.48
CA GLN A 246 -1.66 3.25 -7.69
C GLN A 246 -1.30 2.74 -6.29
N GLY A 247 -0.34 1.80 -6.20
CA GLY A 247 0.14 1.28 -4.92
C GLY A 247 0.73 2.39 -4.05
N TYR A 248 1.53 3.29 -4.62
CA TYR A 248 2.10 4.44 -3.92
C TYR A 248 1.01 5.37 -3.35
N MET A 249 -0.03 5.67 -4.14
CA MET A 249 -1.19 6.46 -3.68
C MET A 249 -2.00 5.74 -2.60
N ALA A 250 -2.07 4.41 -2.64
CA ALA A 250 -2.76 3.62 -1.63
C ALA A 250 -2.04 3.71 -0.26
N LEU A 251 -0.71 3.83 -0.23
CA LEU A 251 0.03 4.05 1.02
C LEU A 251 -0.38 5.34 1.72
N ASP A 252 -0.63 6.41 0.98
CA ASP A 252 -1.10 7.67 1.53
C ASP A 252 -2.50 7.58 2.12
N LEU A 253 -3.35 6.76 1.52
CA LEU A 253 -4.68 6.48 2.04
C LEU A 253 -4.61 5.66 3.33
N ILE A 254 -3.78 4.61 3.38
CA ILE A 254 -3.59 3.78 4.58
C ILE A 254 -3.02 4.63 5.72
N LYS A 255 -1.98 5.43 5.47
CA LYS A 255 -1.39 6.31 6.49
C LYS A 255 -2.40 7.31 7.04
N ARG A 256 -3.23 7.91 6.18
CA ARG A 256 -4.32 8.81 6.62
C ARG A 256 -5.32 8.09 7.51
N ASN A 257 -5.73 6.88 7.14
CA ASN A 257 -6.63 6.06 7.96
C ASN A 257 -6.01 5.74 9.33
N ASN A 258 -4.75 5.30 9.36
CA ASN A 258 -4.02 5.04 10.61
C ASN A 258 -3.96 6.28 11.51
N ASN A 259 -3.77 7.48 10.94
CA ASN A 259 -3.76 8.73 11.72
C ASN A 259 -5.13 9.04 12.34
N GLU A 260 -6.23 8.78 11.64
CA GLU A 260 -7.57 8.96 12.21
C GLU A 260 -7.85 7.94 13.32
N LEU A 261 -7.43 6.69 13.15
CA LEU A 261 -7.51 5.67 14.21
C LEU A 261 -6.70 6.07 15.45
N VAL A 262 -5.49 6.61 15.27
CA VAL A 262 -4.64 7.11 16.37
C VAL A 262 -5.28 8.28 17.13
N LYS A 263 -6.10 9.11 16.48
CA LYS A 263 -6.84 10.19 17.15
C LYS A 263 -8.05 9.65 17.92
N GLY A 264 -8.68 8.58 17.42
CA GLY A 264 -9.82 7.92 18.06
C GLY A 264 -9.44 7.06 19.28
N VAL A 265 -8.15 6.79 19.47
CA VAL A 265 -7.57 5.99 20.56
C VAL A 265 -6.73 6.84 21.51
#